data_AF-A0AAV3U0V1-F1
#
_entry.id   AF-A0AAV3U0V1-F1
#
_cell.length_a   1.000
_cell.length_b   1.000
_cell.length_c   1.000
_cell.angle_alpha   90.00
_cell.angle_beta   90.00
_cell.angle_gamma   90.00
#
_symmetry.space_group_name_H-M   'P 1'
#
loop_
_entity.id
_entity.type
_entity.pdbx_description
1 polymer ?
#
loop_
_entity_poly.entity_id
_entity_poly.type
_entity_poly.pdbx_seq_one_letter_code
_entity_poly.pdbx_strand_id
1 'polypeptide(L)'
;MPQELNKQAVFEYLNSWSGFEKSISEEGEAYKVILSSGNKRVVTTTPFEVGEFFLDFTVDDRPYYSDWYEIMEDPLSEFIAYTWQVADNFLSNSTRVVSRGWWVFKTHELQFKSNGTWSNVFNTKT
;
A
#
# COMPACT_ATOMS: atom_id res chain seq x y z
N MET A 1 -24.63 0.92 7.58
CA MET A 1 -23.97 -0.02 8.51
C MET A 1 -22.57 -0.21 7.97
N PRO A 2 -21.50 -0.03 8.77
CA PRO A 2 -20.15 -0.35 8.30
C PRO A 2 -20.18 -1.79 7.82
N GLN A 3 -19.67 -2.04 6.61
CA GLN A 3 -19.57 -3.39 6.10
C GLN A 3 -18.62 -4.13 7.06
N GLU A 4 -19.13 -5.09 7.85
CA GLU A 4 -18.26 -5.89 8.71
C GLU A 4 -17.20 -6.53 7.80
N LEU A 5 -15.94 -6.13 8.00
CA LEU A 5 -14.81 -6.66 7.27
C LEU A 5 -14.67 -8.13 7.64
N ASN A 6 -15.17 -9.00 6.76
CA ASN A 6 -15.01 -10.43 6.95
C ASN A 6 -13.54 -10.78 6.78
N LYS A 7 -12.88 -11.15 7.88
CA LYS A 7 -11.51 -11.66 7.93
C LYS A 7 -11.20 -12.65 6.80
N GLN A 8 -12.11 -13.58 6.52
CA GLN A 8 -11.95 -14.57 5.45
C GLN A 8 -11.88 -13.92 4.06
N ALA A 9 -12.72 -12.91 3.80
CA ALA A 9 -12.72 -12.19 2.53
C ALA A 9 -11.41 -11.40 2.35
N VAL A 10 -10.95 -10.71 3.39
CA VAL A 10 -9.66 -9.99 3.36
C VAL A 10 -8.53 -10.97 3.03
N PHE A 11 -8.49 -12.13 3.68
CA PHE A 11 -7.47 -13.15 3.41
C PHE A 11 -7.52 -13.68 1.96
N GLU A 12 -8.70 -13.97 1.43
CA GLU A 12 -8.86 -14.43 0.04
C GLU A 12 -8.36 -13.38 -0.96
N TYR A 13 -8.67 -12.11 -0.71
CA TYR A 13 -8.21 -10.99 -1.51
C TYR A 13 -6.68 -10.84 -1.48
N LEU A 14 -6.07 -10.84 -0.29
CA LEU A 14 -4.62 -10.78 -0.15
C LEU A 14 -3.93 -11.99 -0.81
N ASN A 15 -4.56 -13.16 -0.77
CA ASN A 15 -4.08 -14.35 -1.48
C ASN A 15 -4.17 -14.23 -3.00
N SER A 16 -5.12 -13.45 -3.53
CA SER A 16 -5.25 -13.24 -4.98
C SER A 16 -4.12 -12.40 -5.59
N TRP A 17 -3.43 -11.59 -4.79
CA TRP A 17 -2.32 -10.76 -5.27
C TRP A 17 -1.19 -11.62 -5.83
N SER A 18 -0.71 -11.27 -7.02
CA SER A 18 0.36 -11.99 -7.71
C SER A 18 1.31 -10.99 -8.40
N GLY A 19 2.40 -11.49 -8.98
CA GLY A 19 3.41 -10.69 -9.68
C GLY A 19 4.67 -10.36 -8.86
N PHE A 20 4.64 -10.60 -7.55
CA PHE A 20 5.74 -10.33 -6.62
C PHE A 20 5.99 -11.51 -5.68
N GLU A 21 7.18 -11.55 -5.08
CA GLU A 21 7.40 -12.43 -3.92
C GLU A 21 6.47 -11.99 -2.80
N LYS A 22 5.69 -12.93 -2.24
CA LYS A 22 4.64 -12.63 -1.28
C LYS A 22 4.72 -13.53 -0.05
N SER A 23 4.59 -12.93 1.12
CA SER A 23 4.25 -13.64 2.36
C SER A 23 3.05 -12.99 3.04
N ILE A 24 2.23 -13.80 3.68
CA ILE A 24 1.06 -13.37 4.43
C ILE A 24 1.17 -14.01 5.82
N SER A 25 1.06 -13.20 6.88
CA SER A 25 0.95 -13.68 8.25
C SER A 25 -0.21 -13.02 8.96
N GLU A 26 -0.73 -13.72 9.96
CA GLU A 26 -1.66 -13.16 10.93
C GLU A 26 -0.86 -12.72 12.16
N GLU A 27 -1.03 -11.47 12.58
CA GLU A 27 -0.27 -10.83 13.65
C GLU A 27 -1.26 -10.21 14.64
N GLY A 28 -1.75 -11.00 15.60
CA GLY A 28 -2.81 -10.57 16.50
C GLY A 28 -4.12 -10.31 15.74
N GLU A 29 -4.65 -9.10 15.84
CA GLU A 29 -5.93 -8.68 15.24
C GLU A 29 -5.77 -8.05 13.84
N ALA A 30 -4.70 -8.42 13.12
CA ALA A 30 -4.41 -7.89 11.79
C ALA A 30 -3.82 -8.94 10.85
N TYR A 31 -4.07 -8.78 9.56
CA TYR A 31 -3.24 -9.41 8.54
C TYR A 31 -2.04 -8.53 8.19
N LYS A 32 -0.90 -9.17 8.04
CA LYS A 32 0.31 -8.58 7.49
C LYS A 32 0.64 -9.24 6.17
N VAL A 33 0.79 -8.43 5.12
CA VAL A 33 1.23 -8.89 3.80
C VAL A 33 2.53 -8.20 3.45
N ILE A 34 3.49 -8.99 3.01
CA ILE A 34 4.76 -8.49 2.52
C ILE A 34 4.83 -8.83 1.04
N LEU A 35 5.01 -7.80 0.22
CA LEU A 35 5.31 -7.92 -1.21
C LEU A 35 6.72 -7.42 -1.48
N SER A 36 7.54 -8.20 -2.20
CA SER A 36 8.93 -7.85 -2.51
C SER A 36 9.25 -7.98 -3.99
N SER A 37 10.12 -7.07 -4.48
CA SER A 37 10.67 -7.07 -5.84
C SER A 37 12.06 -6.45 -5.82
N GLY A 38 13.09 -7.26 -6.09
CA GLY A 38 14.48 -6.81 -6.04
C GLY A 38 14.86 -6.25 -4.66
N ASN A 39 15.32 -5.00 -4.61
CA ASN A 39 15.68 -4.32 -3.36
C ASN A 39 14.50 -3.57 -2.70
N LYS A 40 13.29 -3.72 -3.23
CA LYS A 40 12.09 -3.04 -2.73
C LYS A 40 11.14 -4.00 -2.03
N ARG A 41 10.48 -3.50 -0.99
CA ARG A 41 9.45 -4.25 -0.28
C ARG A 41 8.38 -3.31 0.26
N VAL A 42 7.12 -3.75 0.17
CA VAL A 42 5.95 -3.10 0.77
C VAL A 42 5.39 -4.04 1.83
N VAL A 43 5.15 -3.52 3.02
CA VAL A 43 4.43 -4.22 4.08
C VAL A 43 3.08 -3.54 4.23
N THR A 44 2.01 -4.30 4.06
CA THR A 44 0.64 -3.86 4.29
C THR A 44 0.12 -4.52 5.56
N THR A 45 -0.34 -3.72 6.52
CA THR A 45 -0.99 -4.20 7.74
C THR A 45 -2.44 -3.77 7.74
N THR A 46 -3.35 -4.72 7.89
CA THR A 46 -4.80 -4.52 7.83
C THR A 46 -5.44 -5.08 9.11
N PRO A 47 -5.78 -4.22 10.09
CA PRO A 47 -6.58 -4.62 11.24
C PRO A 47 -7.98 -5.09 10.83
N PHE A 48 -8.51 -6.12 11.49
CA PHE A 48 -9.79 -6.73 11.08
C PHE A 48 -11.00 -5.81 11.22
N GLU A 49 -10.99 -4.88 12.17
CA GLU A 49 -12.20 -4.13 12.57
C GLU A 49 -12.17 -2.64 12.22
N VAL A 50 -11.02 -2.13 11.76
CA VAL A 50 -10.79 -0.67 11.70
C VAL A 50 -10.92 -0.12 10.28
N GLY A 51 -10.96 -0.97 9.26
CA GLY A 51 -11.03 -0.52 7.85
C GLY A 51 -9.83 0.31 7.41
N GLU A 52 -8.73 0.26 8.15
CA GLU A 52 -7.50 0.99 7.87
C GLU A 52 -6.45 0.06 7.25
N PHE A 53 -5.65 0.61 6.35
CA PHE A 53 -4.50 -0.07 5.77
C PHE A 53 -3.27 0.78 6.02
N PHE A 54 -2.30 0.19 6.69
CA PHE A 54 -1.00 0.78 6.95
C PHE A 54 0.02 0.23 5.96
N LEU A 55 0.75 1.10 5.27
CA LEU A 55 1.72 0.71 4.26
C LEU A 55 3.10 1.23 4.62
N ASP A 56 4.04 0.31 4.81
CA ASP A 56 5.45 0.60 4.99
C ASP A 56 6.24 0.22 3.73
N PHE A 57 6.88 1.22 3.13
CA PHE A 57 7.71 1.08 1.94
C PHE A 57 9.17 1.05 2.35
N THR A 58 9.91 0.08 1.80
CA THR A 58 11.34 -0.12 2.09
C THR A 58 12.15 -0.26 0.81
N VAL A 59 13.38 0.26 0.85
CA VAL A 59 14.38 0.15 -0.22
C VAL A 59 15.72 -0.20 0.43
N ASP A 60 16.40 -1.22 -0.07
CA ASP A 60 17.65 -1.74 0.48
C ASP A 60 17.54 -2.09 1.98
N ASP A 61 16.42 -2.72 2.36
CA ASP A 61 16.04 -3.08 3.75
C ASP A 61 16.02 -1.88 4.73
N ARG A 62 15.88 -0.65 4.22
CA ARG A 62 15.72 0.56 5.03
C ARG A 62 14.31 1.15 4.87
N PRO A 63 13.74 1.75 5.93
CA PRO A 63 12.51 2.53 5.82
C PRO A 63 12.66 3.63 4.77
N TYR A 64 11.70 3.70 3.86
CA TYR A 64 11.73 4.63 2.73
C TYR A 64 10.57 5.64 2.79
N TYR A 65 9.37 5.16 3.08
CA TYR A 65 8.16 5.97 3.23
C TYR A 65 7.12 5.13 4.00
N SER A 66 6.21 5.76 4.73
CA SER A 66 5.06 5.08 5.33
C SER A 66 3.84 5.98 5.23
N ASP A 67 2.68 5.39 5.00
CA ASP A 67 1.39 6.09 4.99
C ASP A 67 0.27 5.14 5.40
N TRP A 68 -0.91 5.71 5.60
CA TRP A 68 -2.11 4.93 5.86
C TRP A 68 -3.31 5.57 5.19
N TYR A 69 -4.35 4.78 4.96
CA TYR A 69 -5.64 5.27 4.50
C TYR A 69 -6.76 4.36 5.02
N GLU A 70 -7.95 4.92 5.14
CA GLU A 70 -9.15 4.29 5.70
C GLU A 70 -10.20 4.04 4.62
N ILE A 71 -10.93 2.94 4.74
CA ILE A 71 -12.13 2.65 3.96
C ILE A 71 -13.21 3.63 4.41
N MET A 72 -13.56 4.57 3.54
CA MET A 72 -14.65 5.50 3.79
C MET A 72 -16.00 4.85 3.43
N GLU A 73 -16.35 4.85 2.15
CA GLU A 73 -17.63 4.31 1.64
C GLU A 73 -17.43 3.22 0.57
N ASP A 74 -16.19 3.04 0.11
CA ASP A 74 -15.88 2.14 -1.00
C ASP A 74 -15.99 0.67 -0.58
N PRO A 75 -16.42 -0.22 -1.50
CA PRO A 75 -16.42 -1.67 -1.24
C PRO A 75 -15.00 -2.18 -0.95
N LEU A 76 -14.89 -3.15 -0.05
CA LEU A 76 -13.60 -3.81 0.29
C LEU A 76 -12.82 -4.24 -0.97
N SER A 77 -13.51 -4.74 -2.00
CA SER A 77 -12.86 -5.17 -3.25
C SER A 77 -12.13 -4.04 -3.98
N GLU A 78 -12.72 -2.84 -4.01
CA GLU A 78 -12.10 -1.67 -4.65
C GLU A 78 -10.90 -1.20 -3.84
N PHE A 79 -11.02 -1.23 -2.52
CA PHE A 79 -9.95 -0.84 -1.61
C PHE A 79 -8.74 -1.77 -1.66
N ILE A 80 -8.98 -3.09 -1.73
CA ILE A 80 -7.93 -4.09 -1.94
C ILE A 80 -7.26 -3.87 -3.31
N ALA A 81 -8.04 -3.65 -4.37
CA ALA A 81 -7.50 -3.42 -5.70
C ALA A 81 -6.65 -2.15 -5.76
N TYR A 82 -7.12 -1.09 -5.11
CA TYR A 82 -6.36 0.14 -4.90
C TYR A 82 -5.04 -0.13 -4.19
N THR A 83 -5.08 -0.86 -3.06
CA THR A 83 -3.88 -1.21 -2.28
C THR A 83 -2.86 -2.01 -3.11
N TRP A 84 -3.35 -2.96 -3.91
CA TRP A 84 -2.50 -3.71 -4.83
C TRP A 84 -1.86 -2.80 -5.88
N GLN A 85 -2.62 -1.87 -6.47
CA GLN A 85 -2.10 -0.92 -7.45
C GLN A 85 -1.06 0.03 -6.84
N VAL A 86 -1.24 0.45 -5.59
CA VAL A 86 -0.27 1.23 -4.82
C VAL A 86 1.04 0.45 -4.66
N ALA A 87 0.95 -0.83 -4.28
CA ALA A 87 2.11 -1.70 -4.17
C ALA A 87 2.81 -1.91 -5.52
N ASP A 88 2.06 -2.17 -6.61
CA ASP A 88 2.61 -2.31 -7.96
C ASP A 88 3.30 -1.03 -8.45
N ASN A 89 2.67 0.13 -8.26
CA ASN A 89 3.26 1.43 -8.59
C ASN A 89 4.64 1.59 -7.95
N PHE A 90 4.81 1.18 -6.69
CA PHE A 90 6.09 1.25 -5.99
C PHE A 90 7.09 0.16 -6.42
N LEU A 91 6.66 -1.10 -6.47
CA LEU A 91 7.51 -2.27 -6.68
C LEU A 91 8.01 -2.38 -8.14
N SER A 92 7.18 -1.99 -9.11
CA SER A 92 7.46 -2.17 -10.54
C SER A 92 8.20 -1.00 -11.19
N ASN A 93 8.33 0.15 -10.52
CA ASN A 93 8.81 1.39 -11.15
C ASN A 93 9.96 2.02 -10.37
N SER A 94 10.70 2.95 -11.00
CA SER A 94 11.60 3.83 -10.23
C SER A 94 10.79 4.75 -9.32
N THR A 95 11.23 4.93 -8.08
CA THR A 95 10.51 5.72 -7.07
C THR A 95 11.38 6.82 -6.48
N ARG A 96 10.74 7.87 -5.96
CA ARG A 96 11.39 8.95 -5.20
C ARG A 96 10.43 9.49 -4.15
N VAL A 97 10.98 10.01 -3.05
CA VAL A 97 10.22 10.84 -2.10
C VAL A 97 10.56 12.30 -2.39
N VAL A 98 9.54 13.12 -2.62
CA VAL A 98 9.71 14.57 -2.81
C VAL A 98 9.07 15.30 -1.64
N SER A 99 9.70 16.39 -1.19
CA SER A 99 9.11 17.31 -0.23
C SER A 99 8.41 18.45 -0.97
N ARG A 100 7.16 18.75 -0.59
CA ARG A 100 6.37 19.88 -1.11
C ARG A 100 5.99 20.81 0.03
N GLY A 101 5.78 22.09 -0.29
CA GLY A 101 5.34 23.09 0.67
C GLY A 101 6.44 23.96 1.27
N TRP A 102 6.03 24.92 2.09
CA TRP A 102 6.93 25.82 2.81
C TRP A 102 7.59 25.10 3.99
N TRP A 103 8.72 25.62 4.48
CA TRP A 103 9.52 24.99 5.55
C TRP A 103 8.73 24.55 6.80
N VAL A 104 7.65 25.24 7.16
CA VAL A 104 6.74 24.91 8.26
C VAL A 104 5.61 23.93 7.90
N PHE A 105 5.32 23.75 6.61
CA PHE A 105 4.23 22.90 6.10
C PHE A 105 4.75 21.92 5.03
N LYS A 106 5.91 21.30 5.29
CA LYS A 106 6.48 20.33 4.37
C LYS A 106 5.68 19.03 4.43
N THR A 107 5.07 18.67 3.32
CA THR A 107 4.52 17.33 3.10
C THR A 107 5.52 16.52 2.29
N HIS A 108 5.53 15.20 2.51
CA HIS A 108 6.31 14.27 1.71
C HIS A 108 5.35 13.53 0.78
N GLU A 109 5.78 13.28 -0.45
CA GLU A 109 5.00 12.55 -1.44
C GLU A 109 5.88 11.46 -2.03
N LEU A 110 5.42 10.21 -1.90
CA LEU A 110 6.02 9.08 -2.60
C LEU A 110 5.56 9.07 -4.05
N GLN A 111 6.51 9.14 -4.99
CA GLN A 111 6.25 9.16 -6.42
C GLN A 111 6.88 7.97 -7.12
N PHE A 112 6.24 7.54 -8.21
CA PHE A 112 6.78 6.57 -9.16
C PHE A 112 6.87 7.17 -10.56
N LYS A 113 7.81 6.65 -11.37
CA LYS A 113 8.03 7.10 -12.75
C LYS A 113 7.34 6.15 -13.74
N SER A 114 6.40 6.66 -14.53
CA SER A 114 5.72 5.94 -15.60
C SER A 114 5.69 6.81 -16.86
N ASN A 115 6.08 6.25 -18.02
CA ASN A 115 6.09 6.96 -19.31
C ASN A 115 6.81 8.33 -19.28
N GLY A 116 7.90 8.43 -18.51
CA GLY A 116 8.68 9.65 -18.38
C GLY A 116 8.16 10.66 -17.35
N THR A 117 6.94 10.49 -16.85
CA THR A 117 6.29 11.38 -15.87
C THR A 117 6.37 10.80 -14.46
N TRP A 118 6.48 11.67 -13.47
CA TRP A 118 6.39 11.31 -12.06
C TRP A 118 4.97 11.53 -11.54
N SER A 119 4.39 10.50 -10.95
CA SER A 119 3.05 10.52 -10.35
C SER A 119 3.12 10.06 -8.91
N ASN A 120 2.19 10.51 -8.08
CA ASN A 120 2.03 10.00 -6.72
C ASN A 120 1.71 8.50 -6.77
N VAL A 121 2.38 7.68 -5.94
CA VAL A 121 2.14 6.23 -5.82
C VAL A 121 0.69 5.91 -5.42
N PHE A 122 0.05 6.80 -4.66
CA PHE A 122 -1.34 6.73 -4.22
C PHE A 122 -2.34 7.24 -5.26
N ASN A 123 -1.89 7.84 -6.37
CA ASN A 123 -2.77 8.20 -7.48
C ASN A 123 -2.85 7.03 -8.46
N THR A 124 -3.90 6.22 -8.36
CA THR A 124 -4.16 5.14 -9.31
C THR A 124 -4.54 5.69 -10.68
N LYS A 125 -4.19 4.98 -11.75
CA LYS A 125 -4.67 5.29 -13.09
C LYS A 125 -6.14 4.90 -13.15
N THR A 126 -7.00 5.88 -13.45
CA THR A 126 -8.38 5.64 -13.91
C THR A 126 -8.39 4.96 -15.27
#